data_AF-A0A0M1J1S5-F1
#
_entry.id   AF-A0A0M1J1S5-F1
#
_cell.length_a   1.000
_cell.length_b   1.000
_cell.length_c   1.000
_cell.angle_alpha   90.00
_cell.angle_beta   90.00
_cell.angle_gamma   90.00
#
_symmetry.space_group_name_H-M   'P 1'
#
loop_
_entity.id
_entity.type
_entity.pdbx_description
1 polymer ?
#
loop_
_entity_poly.entity_id
_entity_poly.type
_entity_poly.pdbx_seq_one_letter_code
_entity_poly.pdbx_strand_id
1 'polypeptide(L)'
;MMVVFVVAAVGLTILAVGLVLVPILRSSVNIEVSDNKRVNVAVFKQQLAELEGDRDVGSLDAQQYLVAKQDLERGLLDDLGSGRHWEVGPKSGRWLAGLLGVYVPVLTAGIYLAVGDYSYVNPSNAVNASTPNMRSADIANMVEQLAVRLQSNPDDVQGWVMLGRSAGVLG
;
A
#
# COMPACT_ATOMS: atom_id res chain seq x y z
N MET A 1 3.14 5.47 26.67
CA MET A 1 3.27 4.12 26.09
C MET A 1 2.42 3.92 24.82
N MET A 2 1.17 4.39 24.74
CA MET A 2 0.34 4.20 23.53
C MET A 2 0.78 5.01 22.29
N VAL A 3 1.30 6.23 22.46
CA VAL A 3 1.74 7.07 21.33
C VAL A 3 2.94 6.43 20.59
N VAL A 4 3.88 5.85 21.34
CA VAL A 4 5.04 5.14 20.77
C VAL A 4 4.58 3.92 19.96
N PHE A 5 3.56 3.20 20.43
CA PHE A 5 2.97 2.08 19.71
C PHE A 5 2.28 2.51 18.40
N VAL A 6 1.49 3.58 18.43
CA VAL A 6 0.80 4.10 17.21
C VAL A 6 1.82 4.59 16.18
N VAL A 7 2.84 5.33 16.61
CA VAL A 7 3.91 5.80 15.72
C VAL A 7 4.68 4.63 15.10
N ALA A 8 4.97 3.59 15.89
CA ALA A 8 5.62 2.37 15.38
C ALA A 8 4.72 1.60 14.38
N ALA A 9 3.42 1.50 14.66
CA ALA A 9 2.47 0.80 13.79
C ALA A 9 2.28 1.50 12.43
N VAL A 10 2.20 2.84 12.44
CA VAL A 10 2.13 3.67 11.23
C VAL A 10 3.43 3.61 10.43
N GLY A 11 4.58 3.66 11.11
CA GLY A 11 5.89 3.50 10.47
C GLY A 11 6.03 2.15 9.77
N LEU A 12 5.60 1.06 10.41
CA LEU A 12 5.63 -0.29 9.84
C LEU A 12 4.71 -0.45 8.62
N THR A 13 3.53 0.16 8.64
CA THR A 13 2.61 0.11 7.49
C THR A 13 3.15 0.88 6.30
N ILE A 14 3.72 2.08 6.52
CA ILE A 14 4.36 2.85 5.44
C ILE A 14 5.56 2.07 4.86
N LEU A 15 6.36 1.44 5.71
CA LEU A 15 7.50 0.62 5.30
C LEU A 15 7.06 -0.62 4.50
N ALA A 16 6.01 -1.32 4.95
CA ALA A 16 5.47 -2.49 4.26
C ALA A 16 4.89 -2.11 2.88
N VAL A 17 4.13 -1.02 2.81
CA VAL A 17 3.60 -0.49 1.55
C VAL A 17 4.74 -0.08 0.63
N GLY A 18 5.73 0.66 1.14
CA GLY A 18 6.90 1.08 0.37
C GLY A 18 7.68 -0.11 -0.20
N LEU A 19 7.88 -1.17 0.58
CA LEU A 19 8.59 -2.38 0.16
C LEU A 19 7.84 -3.14 -0.94
N VAL A 20 6.51 -3.08 -0.98
CA VAL A 20 5.69 -3.69 -2.04
C VAL A 20 5.57 -2.77 -3.27
N LEU A 21 5.46 -1.46 -3.07
CA LEU A 21 5.27 -0.48 -4.15
C LEU A 21 6.56 -0.27 -4.95
N VAL A 22 7.73 -0.20 -4.29
CA VAL A 22 9.03 0.02 -4.94
C VAL A 22 9.36 -1.03 -6.01
N PRO A 23 9.28 -2.36 -5.78
CA PRO A 23 9.56 -3.35 -6.82
C PRO A 23 8.52 -3.30 -7.95
N ILE A 24 7.26 -2.96 -7.67
CA ILE A 24 6.23 -2.79 -8.71
C ILE A 24 6.53 -1.60 -9.62
N LEU A 25 6.96 -0.47 -9.05
CA LEU A 25 7.36 0.71 -9.83
C LEU A 25 8.71 0.53 -10.53
N ARG A 26 9.62 -0.28 -9.95
CA ARG A 26 10.93 -0.57 -10.55
C ARG A 26 10.88 -1.67 -11.62
N SER A 27 9.84 -2.49 -11.66
CA SER A 27 9.70 -3.60 -12.61
C SER A 27 9.38 -3.16 -14.06
N SER A 28 9.34 -1.86 -14.35
CA SER A 28 9.32 -1.33 -15.73
C SER A 28 10.72 -1.14 -16.34
N VAL A 29 11.78 -1.49 -15.60
CA VAL A 29 13.16 -1.37 -16.11
C VAL A 29 13.56 -2.63 -16.88
N ASN A 30 13.28 -2.56 -18.19
CA ASN A 30 14.16 -3.05 -19.27
C ASN A 30 14.26 -4.57 -19.55
N ILE A 31 13.29 -5.38 -19.13
CA ILE A 31 13.21 -6.81 -19.51
C ILE A 31 12.12 -7.01 -20.57
N GLU A 32 12.35 -6.56 -21.81
CA GLU A 32 11.56 -7.04 -22.97
C GLU A 32 12.24 -6.67 -24.30
N VAL A 33 12.92 -5.53 -24.38
CA VAL A 33 13.45 -5.02 -25.67
C VAL A 33 14.81 -5.63 -26.05
N SER A 34 15.69 -5.93 -25.08
CA SER A 34 17.02 -6.49 -25.40
C SER A 34 17.00 -8.00 -25.63
N ASP A 35 16.13 -8.74 -24.95
CA ASP A 35 16.10 -10.20 -25.07
C ASP A 35 15.48 -10.64 -26.39
N ASN A 36 14.41 -9.96 -26.84
CA ASN A 36 13.80 -10.20 -28.15
C ASN A 36 14.76 -9.92 -29.30
N LYS A 37 15.58 -8.85 -29.25
CA LYS A 37 16.61 -8.58 -30.25
C LYS A 37 17.67 -9.68 -30.31
N ARG A 38 18.07 -10.24 -29.17
CA ARG A 38 19.03 -11.35 -29.10
C ARG A 38 18.44 -12.63 -29.68
N VAL A 39 17.17 -12.92 -29.42
CA VAL A 39 16.46 -14.08 -29.97
C VAL A 39 16.32 -13.96 -31.49
N ASN A 40 15.91 -12.80 -32.02
CA ASN A 40 15.75 -12.60 -33.46
C ASN A 40 17.06 -12.76 -34.24
N VAL A 41 18.17 -12.23 -33.70
CA VAL A 41 19.50 -12.39 -34.33
C VAL A 41 20.00 -13.84 -34.28
N ALA A 42 19.69 -14.58 -33.23
CA ALA A 42 20.06 -15.99 -33.13
C ALA A 42 19.33 -16.84 -34.18
N VAL A 43 18.03 -16.60 -34.35
CA VAL A 43 17.20 -17.27 -35.37
C VAL A 43 17.68 -16.94 -36.79
N PHE A 44 18.02 -15.67 -37.06
CA PHE A 44 18.61 -15.26 -38.34
C PHE A 44 19.87 -16.05 -38.69
N LYS A 45 20.80 -16.19 -37.74
CA LYS A 45 22.06 -16.93 -37.96
C LYS A 45 21.82 -18.40 -38.28
N GLN A 46 20.81 -19.01 -37.64
CA GLN A 46 20.43 -20.39 -37.90
C GLN A 46 19.90 -20.55 -39.33
N GLN A 47 19.00 -19.67 -39.77
CA GLN A 47 18.44 -19.71 -41.13
C GLN A 47 19.52 -19.47 -42.20
N LEU A 48 20.49 -18.59 -41.94
CA LEU A 48 21.61 -18.38 -42.85
C LEU A 48 22.47 -19.65 -43.02
N ALA A 49 22.71 -20.37 -41.92
CA ALA A 49 23.49 -21.62 -41.95
C ALA A 49 22.75 -22.74 -42.69
N GLU A 50 21.43 -22.79 -42.57
CA GLU A 50 20.58 -23.71 -43.34
C GLU A 50 20.65 -23.40 -44.85
N LEU A 51 20.55 -22.13 -45.22
CA LEU A 51 20.61 -21.68 -46.61
C LEU A 51 21.98 -21.94 -47.27
N GLU A 52 23.07 -21.77 -46.50
CA GLU A 52 24.42 -22.12 -46.96
C GLU A 52 24.58 -23.63 -47.16
N GLY A 53 24.03 -24.43 -46.23
CA GLY A 53 24.02 -25.89 -46.34
C GLY A 53 23.28 -26.37 -47.59
N ASP A 54 22.12 -25.80 -47.88
CA ASP A 54 21.34 -26.11 -49.09
C ASP A 54 22.10 -25.77 -50.38
N ARG A 55 22.79 -24.62 -50.39
CA ARG A 55 23.65 -24.24 -51.52
C ARG A 55 24.82 -25.21 -51.70
N ASP A 56 25.47 -25.61 -50.61
CA ASP A 56 26.64 -26.50 -50.66
C ASP A 56 26.26 -27.93 -51.07
N VAL A 57 25.04 -28.38 -50.75
CA VAL A 57 24.46 -29.65 -51.22
C VAL A 57 23.98 -29.54 -52.69
N GLY A 58 23.96 -28.34 -53.26
CA GLY A 58 23.53 -28.07 -54.62
C GLY A 58 22.01 -28.12 -54.81
N SER A 59 21.23 -28.09 -53.71
CA SER A 59 19.77 -27.98 -53.77
C SER A 59 19.32 -26.55 -54.11
N LEU A 60 20.19 -25.56 -53.85
CA LEU A 60 19.94 -24.15 -54.10
C LEU A 60 20.98 -23.54 -55.04
N ASP A 61 20.54 -22.93 -56.14
CA ASP A 61 21.43 -22.25 -57.09
C ASP A 61 22.03 -20.96 -56.49
N ALA A 62 23.20 -20.55 -57.00
CA ALA A 62 23.90 -19.35 -56.51
C ALA A 62 23.05 -18.08 -56.62
N GLN A 63 22.21 -17.92 -57.66
CA GLN A 63 21.32 -16.76 -57.75
C GLN A 63 20.19 -16.82 -56.72
N GLN A 64 19.63 -18.01 -56.49
CA GLN A 64 18.54 -18.22 -55.52
C GLN A 64 19.02 -17.96 -54.08
N TYR A 65 20.23 -18.43 -53.75
CA TYR A 65 20.87 -18.13 -52.47
C TYR A 65 21.04 -16.63 -52.23
N LEU A 66 21.52 -15.88 -53.23
CA LEU A 66 21.73 -14.44 -53.09
C LEU A 66 20.41 -13.67 -52.88
N VAL A 67 19.36 -14.06 -53.59
CA VAL A 67 18.02 -13.46 -53.43
C VAL A 67 17.45 -13.78 -52.04
N ALA A 68 17.47 -15.05 -51.64
CA ALA A 68 16.96 -15.49 -50.34
C ALA A 68 17.72 -14.83 -49.18
N LYS A 69 19.05 -14.73 -49.27
CA LYS A 69 19.89 -14.03 -48.29
C LYS A 69 19.51 -12.54 -48.19
N GLN A 70 19.32 -11.87 -49.32
CA GLN A 70 18.97 -10.45 -49.36
C GLN A 70 17.61 -10.17 -48.71
N ASP A 71 16.62 -11.04 -48.92
CA ASP A 71 15.31 -10.92 -48.30
C ASP A 71 15.36 -11.17 -46.78
N LEU A 72 16.17 -12.14 -46.35
CA LEU A 72 16.41 -12.42 -44.93
C LEU A 72 17.06 -11.22 -44.22
N GLU A 73 18.05 -10.56 -44.86
CA GLU A 73 18.68 -9.34 -44.36
C GLU A 73 17.71 -8.17 -44.26
N ARG A 74 16.82 -8.01 -45.26
CA ARG A 74 15.75 -6.99 -45.22
C ARG A 74 14.76 -7.23 -44.10
N GLY A 75 14.34 -8.48 -43.90
CA GLY A 75 13.45 -8.86 -42.79
C GLY A 75 14.07 -8.56 -41.43
N LEU A 76 15.36 -8.87 -41.24
CA LEU A 76 16.06 -8.55 -40.00
C LEU A 76 16.15 -7.04 -39.76
N LEU A 77 16.40 -6.24 -40.80
CA LEU A 77 16.44 -4.79 -40.69
C LEU A 77 15.07 -4.21 -40.31
N ASP A 78 13.99 -4.76 -40.85
CA ASP A 78 12.63 -4.36 -40.46
C ASP A 78 12.32 -4.78 -39.02
N ASP A 79 12.64 -6.00 -38.60
CA ASP A 79 12.46 -6.47 -37.22
C ASP A 79 13.26 -5.65 -36.19
N LEU A 80 14.45 -5.17 -36.57
CA LEU A 80 15.31 -4.36 -35.70
C LEU A 80 14.92 -2.87 -35.71
N GLY A 81 14.38 -2.36 -36.81
CA GLY A 81 13.98 -0.95 -37.00
C GLY A 81 12.54 -0.67 -36.59
N SER A 82 11.64 -1.62 -36.83
CA SER A 82 10.27 -1.62 -36.35
C SER A 82 10.28 -2.09 -34.90
N GLY A 83 10.52 -1.17 -33.96
CA GLY A 83 10.16 -1.35 -32.54
C GLY A 83 8.65 -1.48 -32.31
N ARG A 84 7.91 -2.02 -33.29
CA ARG A 84 6.46 -2.09 -33.31
C ARG A 84 6.06 -3.38 -32.60
N HIS A 85 5.91 -3.22 -31.30
CA HIS A 85 5.39 -4.24 -30.41
C HIS A 85 4.08 -4.80 -30.95
N TRP A 86 4.01 -6.12 -31.17
CA TRP A 86 2.76 -6.82 -31.05
C TRP A 86 2.51 -7.06 -29.56
N GLU A 87 1.97 -6.05 -28.87
CA GLU A 87 1.54 -6.21 -27.48
C GLU A 87 0.32 -7.15 -27.44
N VAL A 88 0.57 -8.44 -27.27
CA VAL A 88 -0.44 -9.40 -26.88
C VAL A 88 -0.81 -9.17 -25.41
N GLY A 89 -1.85 -8.37 -25.18
CA GLY A 89 -2.63 -8.34 -23.93
C GLY A 89 -2.65 -6.99 -23.18
N PRO A 90 -3.82 -6.51 -22.72
CA PRO A 90 -3.91 -5.24 -21.99
C PRO A 90 -3.22 -5.37 -20.61
N LYS A 91 -2.04 -4.75 -20.46
CA LYS A 91 -1.31 -4.60 -19.18
C LYS A 91 -2.03 -3.64 -18.18
N SER A 92 -3.34 -3.42 -18.34
CA SER A 92 -4.14 -2.35 -17.69
C SER A 92 -4.70 -2.71 -16.30
N GLY A 93 -4.45 -3.91 -15.77
CA GLY A 93 -4.93 -4.30 -14.43
C GLY A 93 -4.02 -3.89 -13.27
N ARG A 94 -2.72 -3.71 -13.53
CA ARG A 94 -1.70 -3.57 -12.46
C ARG A 94 -1.69 -2.17 -11.83
N TRP A 95 -1.99 -1.13 -12.62
CA TRP A 95 -2.12 0.24 -12.09
C TRP A 95 -3.37 0.38 -11.21
N LEU A 96 -4.46 -0.29 -11.59
CA LEU A 96 -5.71 -0.32 -10.84
C LEU A 96 -5.54 -1.07 -9.51
N ALA A 97 -4.77 -2.15 -9.49
CA ALA A 97 -4.39 -2.87 -8.26
C ALA A 97 -3.53 -2.00 -7.32
N GLY A 98 -2.60 -1.21 -7.87
CA GLY A 98 -1.80 -0.25 -7.09
C GLY A 98 -2.65 0.86 -6.49
N LEU A 99 -3.58 1.43 -7.26
CA LEU A 99 -4.53 2.44 -6.79
C LEU A 99 -5.43 1.92 -5.67
N LEU A 100 -6.00 0.72 -5.84
CA LEU A 100 -6.83 0.07 -4.81
C LEU A 100 -6.03 -0.21 -3.52
N GLY A 101 -4.78 -0.65 -3.64
CA GLY A 101 -3.91 -0.93 -2.50
C GLY A 101 -3.56 0.31 -1.66
N VAL A 102 -3.52 1.50 -2.25
CA VAL A 102 -3.31 2.77 -1.53
C VAL A 102 -4.63 3.37 -1.04
N TYR A 103 -5.70 3.22 -1.82
CA TYR A 103 -7.00 3.81 -1.51
C TYR A 103 -7.61 3.25 -0.22
N VAL A 104 -7.53 1.93 -0.02
CA VAL A 104 -8.07 1.28 1.18
C VAL A 104 -7.44 1.85 2.48
N PRO A 105 -6.11 1.87 2.66
CA PRO A 105 -5.50 2.41 3.88
C PRO A 105 -5.77 3.91 4.08
N VAL A 106 -5.77 4.72 3.01
CA VAL A 106 -6.06 6.16 3.11
C VAL A 106 -7.50 6.40 3.54
N LEU A 107 -8.45 5.64 3.00
CA LEU A 107 -9.85 5.76 3.33
C LEU A 107 -10.13 5.26 4.76
N THR A 108 -9.46 4.19 5.21
CA THR A 108 -9.51 3.74 6.60
C THR A 108 -8.96 4.80 7.56
N ALA A 109 -7.82 5.41 7.25
CA ALA A 109 -7.24 6.48 8.07
C ALA A 109 -8.14 7.73 8.10
N GLY A 110 -8.71 8.10 6.94
CA GLY A 110 -9.64 9.23 6.84
C GLY A 110 -10.91 9.02 7.66
N ILE A 111 -11.52 7.82 7.60
CA ILE A 111 -12.68 7.47 8.42
C ILE A 111 -12.30 7.50 9.90
N TYR A 112 -11.14 6.96 10.29
CA TYR A 112 -10.70 6.98 11.68
C TYR A 112 -10.51 8.40 12.22
N LEU A 113 -10.01 9.34 11.40
CA LEU A 113 -9.89 10.74 11.80
C LEU A 113 -11.24 11.47 11.83
N ALA A 114 -12.18 11.12 10.95
CA ALA A 114 -13.49 11.78 10.87
C ALA A 114 -14.50 11.25 11.90
N VAL A 115 -14.45 9.96 12.22
CA VAL A 115 -15.36 9.28 13.16
C VAL A 115 -14.71 9.09 14.53
N GLY A 116 -13.37 9.10 14.60
CA GLY A 116 -12.63 8.96 15.85
C GLY A 116 -12.76 10.21 16.69
N ASP A 117 -13.72 10.18 17.61
CA ASP A 117 -13.79 11.14 18.70
C ASP A 117 -12.61 10.90 19.65
N TYR A 118 -11.56 11.72 19.52
CA TYR A 118 -10.37 11.68 20.38
C TYR A 118 -10.70 11.99 21.86
N SER A 119 -11.95 12.39 22.15
CA SER A 119 -12.44 12.79 23.46
C SER A 119 -12.52 11.66 24.48
N TYR A 120 -12.51 10.39 24.08
CA TYR A 120 -12.56 9.25 25.01
C TYR A 120 -11.20 8.82 25.59
N VAL A 121 -10.10 9.44 25.14
CA VAL A 121 -8.73 9.04 25.55
C VAL A 121 -8.19 9.87 26.73
N ASN A 122 -8.98 10.78 27.31
CA ASN A 122 -8.60 11.51 28.53
C ASN A 122 -9.81 11.74 29.46
N PRO A 123 -10.13 10.80 30.38
CA PRO A 123 -11.09 11.09 31.46
C PRO A 123 -10.63 12.25 32.37
N SER A 124 -9.36 12.63 32.31
CA SER A 124 -8.74 13.72 33.07
C SER A 124 -9.08 15.14 32.58
N ASN A 125 -9.59 15.31 31.35
CA ASN A 125 -9.86 16.65 30.81
C ASN A 125 -11.30 17.15 31.03
N ALA A 126 -12.23 16.26 31.41
CA ALA A 126 -13.62 16.64 31.68
C ALA A 126 -13.79 17.52 32.94
N VAL A 127 -12.78 17.62 33.80
CA VAL A 127 -12.86 18.39 35.07
C VAL A 127 -12.26 19.81 34.94
N ASN A 128 -11.44 20.08 33.93
CA ASN A 128 -10.76 21.39 33.83
C ASN A 128 -11.63 22.51 33.23
N ALA A 129 -12.87 22.22 32.82
CA ALA A 129 -13.75 23.22 32.20
C ALA A 129 -14.70 23.93 33.17
N SER A 130 -14.75 23.60 34.48
CA SER A 130 -15.81 24.18 35.34
C SER A 130 -15.51 24.44 36.82
N THR A 131 -14.28 24.44 37.32
CA THR A 131 -14.03 24.98 38.67
C THR A 131 -12.57 25.40 38.87
N PRO A 132 -12.24 26.70 38.90
CA PRO A 132 -10.94 27.14 39.37
C PRO A 132 -10.90 26.98 40.89
N ASN A 133 -9.97 26.17 41.39
CA ASN A 133 -9.50 26.14 42.79
C ASN A 133 -10.38 25.41 43.83
N MET A 134 -10.84 24.18 43.55
CA MET A 134 -11.21 23.24 44.63
C MET A 134 -10.07 22.25 44.84
N ARG A 135 -9.53 22.19 46.05
CA ARG A 135 -8.49 21.21 46.40
C ARG A 135 -9.14 19.83 46.43
N SER A 136 -8.41 18.80 46.06
CA SER A 136 -8.85 17.39 46.14
C SER A 136 -9.38 17.00 47.53
N ALA A 137 -8.90 17.65 48.59
CA ALA A 137 -9.42 17.50 49.96
C ALA A 137 -10.84 18.05 50.16
N ASP A 138 -11.23 19.10 49.44
CA ASP A 138 -12.59 19.67 49.52
C ASP A 138 -13.59 18.74 48.82
N ILE A 139 -13.18 18.14 47.70
CA ILE A 139 -13.99 17.17 46.95
C ILE A 139 -14.22 15.90 47.78
N ALA A 140 -13.18 15.37 48.44
CA ALA A 140 -13.31 14.20 49.31
C ALA A 140 -14.34 14.41 50.44
N ASN A 141 -14.31 15.57 51.11
CA ASN A 141 -15.27 15.91 52.16
C ASN A 141 -16.71 16.03 51.63
N MET A 142 -16.91 16.56 50.41
CA MET A 142 -18.23 16.65 49.80
C MET A 142 -18.78 15.27 49.41
N VAL A 143 -17.93 14.36 48.94
CA VAL A 143 -18.30 12.97 48.62
C VAL A 143 -18.69 12.20 49.87
N GLU A 144 -17.95 12.38 50.97
CA GLU A 144 -18.25 11.75 52.26
C GLU A 144 -19.61 12.22 52.82
N GLN A 145 -19.89 13.53 52.77
CA GLN A 145 -21.20 14.06 53.17
C GLN A 145 -22.34 13.54 52.29
N LEU A 146 -22.09 13.39 50.99
CA LEU A 146 -23.08 12.82 50.07
C LEU A 146 -23.36 11.35 50.39
N ALA A 147 -22.32 10.56 50.72
CA ALA A 147 -22.46 9.16 51.14
C ALA A 147 -23.30 9.01 52.41
N VAL A 148 -23.05 9.86 53.42
CA VAL A 148 -23.83 9.87 54.68
C VAL A 148 -25.30 10.22 54.41
N ARG A 149 -25.56 11.19 53.52
CA ARG A 149 -26.93 11.57 53.15
C ARG A 149 -27.67 10.45 52.41
N LEU A 150 -27.00 9.75 51.51
CA LEU A 150 -27.55 8.59 50.78
C LEU A 150 -27.83 7.40 51.70
N GLN A 151 -27.04 7.19 52.76
CA GLN A 151 -27.36 6.21 53.80
C GLN A 151 -28.68 6.51 54.51
N SER A 152 -28.99 7.79 54.73
CA SER A 152 -30.27 8.20 55.33
C SER A 152 -31.44 8.23 54.36
N ASN A 153 -31.19 8.17 53.04
CA ASN A 153 -32.23 8.24 52.01
C ASN A 153 -31.92 7.27 50.84
N PRO A 154 -32.18 5.96 51.02
CA PRO A 154 -31.70 4.91 50.12
C PRO A 154 -32.38 4.90 48.74
N ASP A 155 -33.54 5.54 48.59
CA ASP A 155 -34.31 5.56 47.34
C ASP A 155 -33.80 6.58 46.31
N ASP A 156 -32.78 7.38 46.64
CA ASP A 156 -32.19 8.34 45.71
C ASP A 156 -31.19 7.67 44.75
N VAL A 157 -31.74 7.05 43.71
CA VAL A 157 -30.98 6.40 42.63
C VAL A 157 -30.01 7.38 41.94
N GLN A 158 -30.38 8.65 41.81
CA GLN A 158 -29.52 9.66 41.17
C GLN A 158 -28.30 9.98 42.05
N GLY A 159 -28.48 10.06 43.37
CA GLY A 159 -27.38 10.29 44.31
C GLY A 159 -26.36 9.13 44.32
N TRP A 160 -26.79 7.87 44.21
CA TRP A 160 -25.87 6.73 44.10
C TRP A 160 -25.02 6.76 42.83
N VAL A 161 -25.62 7.15 41.70
CA VAL A 161 -24.88 7.31 40.42
C VAL A 161 -23.86 8.45 40.52
N MET A 162 -24.23 9.55 41.18
CA MET A 162 -23.33 10.68 41.39
C MET A 162 -22.14 10.32 42.30
N LEU A 163 -22.38 9.52 43.35
CA LEU A 163 -21.33 8.99 44.24
C LEU A 163 -20.33 8.10 43.49
N GLY A 164 -20.81 7.18 42.64
CA GLY A 164 -19.94 6.30 41.87
C GLY A 164 -19.04 7.08 40.89
N ARG A 165 -19.58 8.12 40.26
CA ARG A 165 -18.83 9.00 39.36
C ARG A 165 -17.78 9.83 40.10
N SER A 166 -18.09 10.34 41.29
CA SER A 166 -17.14 11.15 42.07
C SER A 166 -16.04 10.31 42.73
N ALA A 167 -16.35 9.09 43.18
CA ALA A 167 -15.35 8.15 43.70
C ALA A 167 -14.31 7.74 42.65
N GLY A 168 -14.74 7.54 41.39
CA GLY A 168 -13.84 7.22 40.27
C GLY A 168 -12.88 8.34 39.86
N VAL A 169 -13.04 9.56 40.39
CA VAL A 169 -12.12 10.69 40.15
C VAL A 169 -11.02 10.76 41.22
N LEU A 170 -11.22 10.14 42.39
CA LEU A 170 -10.28 10.14 43.51
C LEU A 170 -9.35 8.91 43.55
N GLY A 171 -9.62 7.87 42.75
CA GLY A 171 -8.78 6.66 42.60
C GLY A 171 -8.17 6.55 41.23
#